data_AF-A0A816HV67-F1
#
_entry.id   AF-A0A816HV67-F1
#
_cell.length_a   1.000
_cell.length_b   1.000
_cell.length_c   1.000
_cell.angle_alpha   90.00
_cell.angle_beta   90.00
_cell.angle_gamma   90.00
#
_symmetry.space_group_name_H-M   'P 1'
#
loop_
_entity.id
_entity.type
_entity.pdbx_description
1 polymer ?
#
loop_
_entity_poly.entity_id
_entity_poly.type
_entity_poly.pdbx_seq_one_letter_code
_entity_poly.pdbx_strand_id
1 'polypeptide(L)'
;FTRTSVIETYTSFVNNYKTAQIAIRLCRDSSSFNKFLEQQARIHRGRLTLRDLIIQPVQRIPRYELYIKDFLKCTNSNHADYPLLLKAQSEIHSLAEQIDQVQKDVGSTEL
;
A
#
# COMPACT_ATOMS: atom_id res chain seq x y z
N PHE A 1 3.23 10.24 -9.12
CA PHE A 1 3.80 9.41 -8.03
C PHE A 1 5.30 9.63 -7.83
N THR A 2 5.95 10.51 -8.59
CA THR A 2 7.41 10.74 -8.56
C THR A 2 7.86 11.89 -7.66
N ARG A 3 6.94 12.57 -6.97
CA ARG A 3 7.31 13.61 -6.00
C ARG A 3 7.92 12.94 -4.78
N THR A 4 9.11 13.35 -4.38
CA THR A 4 9.84 12.82 -3.21
C THR A 4 8.95 12.76 -1.97
N SER A 5 8.17 13.81 -1.71
CA SER A 5 7.24 13.86 -0.57
C SER A 5 6.16 12.78 -0.59
N VAL A 6 5.72 12.34 -1.77
CA VAL A 6 4.74 11.24 -1.90
C VAL A 6 5.41 9.91 -1.57
N ILE A 7 6.65 9.70 -2.02
CA ILE A 7 7.41 8.48 -1.73
C ILE A 7 7.69 8.40 -0.23
N GLU A 8 8.21 9.46 0.39
CA GLU A 8 8.49 9.53 1.83
C GLU A 8 7.25 9.25 2.68
N THR A 9 6.11 9.88 2.35
CA THR A 9 4.84 9.67 3.05
C THR A 9 4.38 8.21 2.93
N TYR A 10 4.51 7.65 1.73
CA TYR A 10 4.08 6.28 1.45
C TYR A 10 4.96 5.25 2.16
N THR A 11 6.28 5.41 2.06
CA THR A 11 7.26 4.59 2.75
C THR A 11 7.04 4.65 4.27
N SER A 12 6.84 5.85 4.83
CA SER A 12 6.51 6.01 6.25
C SER A 12 5.25 5.24 6.64
N PHE A 13 4.17 5.33 5.84
CA PHE A 13 2.95 4.56 6.10
C PHE A 13 3.19 3.04 6.08
N VAL A 14 3.90 2.56 5.06
CA VAL A 14 4.18 1.14 4.85
C VAL A 14 5.08 0.58 5.96
N ASN A 15 6.06 1.34 6.42
CA ASN A 15 6.93 0.97 7.55
C ASN A 15 6.15 0.88 8.86
N ASN A 16 5.27 1.84 9.12
CA ASN A 16 4.48 1.91 10.35
C ASN A 16 3.26 0.98 10.34
N TYR A 17 2.97 0.30 9.22
CA TYR A 17 1.80 -0.57 9.09
C TYR A 17 1.77 -1.67 10.16
N LYS A 18 2.90 -2.32 10.44
CA LYS A 18 2.98 -3.38 11.48
C LYS A 18 2.67 -2.82 12.87
N THR A 19 3.25 -1.67 13.20
CA THR A 19 2.99 -0.96 14.46
C THR A 19 1.52 -0.56 14.60
N ALA A 20 0.92 -0.02 13.53
CA ALA A 20 -0.51 0.31 13.50
C ALA A 20 -1.39 -0.95 13.69
N GLN A 21 -1.02 -2.09 13.09
CA GLN A 21 -1.74 -3.34 13.30
C GLN A 21 -1.68 -3.80 14.76
N ILE A 22 -0.53 -3.69 15.42
CA ILE A 22 -0.38 -4.04 16.84
C ILE A 22 -1.25 -3.10 17.70
N ALA A 23 -1.17 -1.79 17.47
CA ALA A 23 -1.97 -0.81 18.19
C ALA A 23 -3.48 -1.08 18.04
N ILE A 24 -3.95 -1.36 16.83
CA ILE A 24 -5.36 -1.72 16.59
C ILE A 24 -5.75 -2.99 17.34
N ARG A 25 -4.89 -4.01 17.40
CA ARG A 25 -5.15 -5.24 18.17
C ARG A 25 -5.26 -4.94 19.66
N LEU A 26 -4.35 -4.16 20.23
CA LEU A 26 -4.40 -3.78 21.65
C LEU A 26 -5.67 -2.97 21.97
N CYS A 27 -6.09 -2.08 21.07
CA CYS A 27 -7.33 -1.32 21.25
C CYS A 27 -8.60 -2.19 21.15
N ARG A 28 -8.54 -3.39 20.55
CA ARG A 28 -9.71 -4.29 20.45
C ARG A 28 -10.17 -4.84 21.79
N ASP A 29 -9.36 -4.76 22.85
CA ASP A 29 -9.79 -5.13 24.20
C ASP A 29 -10.73 -4.07 24.81
N SER A 30 -10.77 -2.86 24.25
CA SER A 30 -11.65 -1.79 24.70
C SER A 30 -13.05 -1.89 24.11
N SER A 31 -14.07 -1.94 24.98
CA SER A 31 -15.48 -1.92 24.57
C SER A 31 -15.86 -0.63 23.84
N SER A 32 -15.32 0.53 24.25
CA SER A 32 -15.61 1.81 23.61
C SER A 32 -15.05 1.88 22.18
N PHE A 33 -13.86 1.33 21.96
CA PHE A 33 -13.26 1.25 20.63
C PHE A 33 -14.06 0.32 19.70
N ASN A 34 -14.51 -0.83 20.18
CA ASN A 34 -15.35 -1.73 19.38
C ASN A 34 -16.69 -1.09 18.99
N LYS A 35 -17.36 -0.41 19.94
CA LYS A 35 -18.60 0.34 19.66
C LYS A 35 -18.38 1.42 18.61
N PHE A 36 -17.26 2.14 18.68
CA PHE A 36 -16.88 3.10 17.66
C PHE A 36 -16.73 2.45 16.29
N LEU A 37 -15.99 1.33 16.18
CA LEU A 37 -15.81 0.62 14.91
C LEU A 37 -17.13 0.10 14.34
N GLU A 38 -18.05 -0.40 15.16
CA GLU A 38 -19.38 -0.83 14.74
C GLU A 38 -20.22 0.34 14.23
N GLN A 39 -20.17 1.49 14.90
CA GLN A 39 -20.85 2.70 14.46
C GLN A 39 -20.32 3.16 13.10
N GLN A 40 -19.00 3.20 12.93
CA GLN A 40 -18.39 3.55 11.65
C GLN A 40 -18.76 2.54 10.55
N ALA A 41 -18.76 1.24 10.86
CA ALA A 41 -19.19 0.23 9.92
C ALA A 41 -20.65 0.46 9.47
N ARG A 42 -21.57 0.81 10.38
CA ARG A 42 -22.96 1.14 10.02
C ARG A 42 -23.05 2.37 9.12
N ILE A 43 -22.35 3.46 9.44
CA ILE A 43 -22.31 4.69 8.63
C ILE A 43 -21.84 4.38 7.21
N HIS A 44 -20.81 3.54 7.09
CA HIS A 44 -20.24 3.12 5.80
C HIS A 44 -20.90 1.88 5.19
N ARG A 45 -22.07 1.47 5.69
CA ARG A 45 -22.86 0.31 5.21
C ARG A 45 -22.08 -1.01 5.16
N GLY A 46 -21.16 -1.20 6.09
CA GLY A 46 -20.37 -2.42 6.24
C GLY A 46 -19.39 -2.71 5.10
N ARG A 47 -19.10 -1.74 4.21
CA ARG A 47 -18.33 -1.99 2.99
C ARG A 47 -16.91 -2.50 3.26
N LEU A 48 -16.19 -1.85 4.18
CA LEU A 48 -14.80 -2.17 4.51
C LEU A 48 -14.60 -2.00 6.01
N THR A 49 -13.92 -2.95 6.64
CA THR A 49 -13.47 -2.81 8.02
C THR A 49 -12.24 -1.90 8.08
N LEU A 50 -11.89 -1.39 9.28
CA LEU A 50 -10.66 -0.61 9.47
C LEU A 50 -9.42 -1.39 8.99
N ARG A 51 -9.41 -2.71 9.19
CA ARG A 51 -8.33 -3.58 8.69
C ARG A 51 -8.28 -3.58 7.16
N ASP A 52 -9.43 -3.69 6.50
CA ASP A 52 -9.52 -3.70 5.04
C ASP A 52 -9.10 -2.37 4.42
N LEU A 53 -9.28 -1.26 5.14
CA LEU A 53 -8.83 0.07 4.71
C LEU A 53 -7.31 0.23 4.86
N ILE A 54 -6.76 -0.11 6.03
CA ILE A 54 -5.34 0.15 6.33
C ILE A 54 -4.39 -0.76 5.53
N ILE A 55 -4.83 -1.93 5.05
CA ILE A 55 -4.03 -2.79 4.16
C ILE A 55 -3.93 -2.25 2.72
N GLN A 56 -4.84 -1.37 2.27
CA GLN A 56 -4.87 -0.95 0.87
C GLN A 56 -3.60 -0.25 0.39
N PRO A 57 -2.98 0.67 1.16
CA PRO A 57 -1.72 1.28 0.75
C PRO A 57 -0.59 0.24 0.67
N VAL A 58 -0.51 -0.73 1.57
CA VAL A 58 0.52 -1.78 1.48
C VAL A 58 0.37 -2.61 0.20
N GLN A 59 -0.87 -2.90 -0.20
CA GLN A 59 -1.14 -3.71 -1.41
C GLN A 59 -1.08 -2.93 -2.72
N ARG A 60 -1.10 -1.59 -2.70
CA ARG A 60 -1.36 -0.80 -3.91
C ARG A 60 -0.19 -0.78 -4.89
N ILE A 61 1.06 -0.69 -4.43
CA ILE A 61 2.24 -0.77 -5.32
C ILE A 61 2.36 -2.16 -5.97
N PRO A 62 2.32 -3.29 -5.22
CA PRO A 62 2.33 -4.62 -5.83
C PRO A 62 1.20 -4.82 -6.84
N ARG A 63 0.01 -4.28 -6.55
CA ARG A 63 -1.14 -4.37 -7.46
C ARG A 63 -0.93 -3.63 -8.77
N TYR A 64 -0.31 -2.44 -8.74
CA TYR A 64 -0.01 -1.69 -9.96
C TYR A 64 1.05 -2.39 -10.81
N GLU A 65 2.04 -3.04 -10.19
CA GLU A 65 3.01 -3.86 -10.93
C GLU A 65 2.33 -5.00 -11.69
N LEU A 66 1.38 -5.70 -11.06
CA LEU A 66 0.58 -6.74 -11.71
C LEU A 66 -0.25 -6.19 -12.88
N TYR A 67 -0.95 -5.07 -12.67
CA TYR A 67 -1.77 -4.47 -13.72
C TYR A 67 -0.96 -4.02 -14.93
N ILE A 68 0.19 -3.37 -14.72
CA ILE A 68 1.04 -2.93 -15.83
C ILE A 68 1.61 -4.15 -16.58
N LYS A 69 2.00 -5.20 -15.86
CA LYS A 69 2.44 -6.46 -16.46
C LYS A 69 1.34 -7.10 -17.30
N ASP A 70 0.10 -7.07 -16.85
CA ASP A 70 -1.03 -7.60 -17.61
C ASP A 70 -1.37 -6.73 -18.82
N PHE A 71 -1.29 -5.40 -18.70
CA PHE A 71 -1.44 -4.50 -19.86
C PHE A 71 -0.36 -4.74 -20.92
N LEU A 72 0.90 -4.96 -20.52
CA LEU A 72 1.98 -5.29 -21.44
C LEU A 72 1.73 -6.60 -22.21
N LYS A 73 1.13 -7.61 -21.57
CA LYS A 73 0.77 -8.87 -22.27
C LYS A 73 -0.31 -8.66 -23.33
N CYS A 74 -1.21 -7.70 -23.12
CA CYS A 74 -2.32 -7.41 -24.01
C CYS A 74 -2.01 -6.30 -25.04
N THR A 75 -0.84 -5.65 -24.94
CA THR A 75 -0.47 -4.52 -25.81
C THR A 75 0.63 -4.97 -26.78
N ASN A 76 0.39 -4.82 -28.08
CA ASN A 76 1.39 -5.15 -29.10
C ASN A 76 2.59 -4.18 -29.01
N SER A 77 3.81 -4.65 -29.28
CA SER A 77 5.03 -3.85 -29.28
C SER A 77 5.00 -2.63 -30.23
N ASN A 78 4.18 -2.69 -31.29
CA ASN A 78 4.03 -1.60 -32.25
C ASN A 78 2.99 -0.56 -31.81
N HIS A 79 2.28 -0.79 -30.71
CA HIS A 79 1.29 0.15 -30.19
C HIS A 79 1.98 1.35 -29.53
N ALA A 80 1.42 2.54 -29.71
CA ALA A 80 2.00 3.79 -29.18
C ALA A 80 2.19 3.77 -27.65
N ASP A 81 1.32 3.07 -26.92
CA ASP A 81 1.40 2.97 -25.46
C ASP A 81 2.41 1.93 -24.95
N TYR A 82 2.90 1.02 -25.80
CA TYR A 82 3.85 -0.01 -25.37
C TYR A 82 5.12 0.56 -24.70
N PRO A 83 5.82 1.56 -25.27
CA PRO A 83 6.97 2.18 -24.58
C PRO A 83 6.57 2.90 -23.28
N LEU A 84 5.36 3.46 -23.19
CA LEU A 84 4.87 4.11 -21.97
C LEU A 84 4.60 3.08 -20.86
N LEU A 85 4.05 1.92 -21.21
CA LEU A 85 3.83 0.81 -20.28
C LEU A 85 5.14 0.22 -19.77
N LEU A 86 6.16 0.07 -20.62
CA LEU A 86 7.50 -0.35 -20.19
C LEU A 86 8.13 0.64 -19.22
N LYS A 87 8.02 1.94 -19.50
CA LYS A 87 8.49 2.99 -18.59
C LYS A 87 7.75 2.93 -17.25
N ALA A 88 6.42 2.80 -17.28
CA ALA A 88 5.62 2.68 -16.06
C ALA A 88 5.99 1.42 -15.26
N GLN A 89 6.27 0.30 -15.92
CA GLN A 89 6.74 -0.93 -15.29
C GLN A 89 8.08 -0.73 -14.57
N SER A 90 9.03 -0.06 -15.22
CA SER A 90 10.33 0.24 -14.62
C SER A 90 10.20 1.18 -13.41
N GLU A 91 9.40 2.24 -13.52
CA GLU A 91 9.20 3.21 -12.43
C GLU A 91 8.49 2.58 -11.22
N ILE A 92 7.44 1.77 -11.44
CA ILE A 92 6.71 1.13 -10.33
C ILE A 92 7.57 0.06 -9.64
N HIS A 93 8.39 -0.65 -10.41
CA HIS A 93 9.31 -1.66 -9.87
C HIS A 93 10.39 -1.01 -8.99
N SER A 94 11.01 0.07 -9.48
CA SER A 94 11.99 0.83 -8.69
C SER A 94 11.38 1.40 -7.41
N LEU A 95 10.13 1.87 -7.45
CA LEU A 95 9.43 2.32 -6.25
C LEU A 95 9.18 1.18 -5.25
N ALA A 96 8.82 -0.01 -5.73
CA ALA A 96 8.64 -1.18 -4.88
C ALA A 96 9.96 -1.55 -4.17
N GLU A 97 11.06 -1.60 -4.91
CA GLU A 97 12.40 -1.88 -4.35
C GLU A 97 12.83 -0.84 -3.31
N GLN A 98 12.58 0.45 -3.56
CA GLN A 98 12.89 1.51 -2.60
C GLN A 98 12.11 1.35 -1.29
N ILE A 99 10.82 1.02 -1.36
CA ILE A 99 9.99 0.78 -0.17
C ILE A 99 10.50 -0.44 0.60
N ASP A 100 10.83 -1.52 -0.10
CA ASP A 100 11.34 -2.76 0.51
C ASP A 100 12.71 -2.58 1.16
N GLN A 101 13.60 -1.78 0.57
CA GLN A 101 14.92 -1.50 1.13
C GLN A 101 14.80 -0.69 2.43
N VAL A 102 13.97 0.36 2.45
CA VAL A 102 13.78 1.17 3.67
C VAL A 102 13.16 0.34 4.80
N GLN A 103 12.27 -0.61 4.50
CA GLN A 103 11.74 -1.53 5.51
C GLN A 103 12.84 -2.37 6.18
N LYS A 104 13.84 -2.84 5.42
CA LYS A 104 14.96 -3.63 5.97
C LYS A 104 15.86 -2.78 6.86
N ASP A 105 16.11 -1.53 6.48
CA ASP A 105 16.98 -0.61 7.22
C ASP A 105 16.34 -0.19 8.56
N VAL A 106 15.03 0.08 8.57
CA VAL A 106 14.28 0.37 9.81
C VAL A 106 14.29 -0.85 10.75
N GLY A 107 14.07 -2.06 10.21
CA GLY A 107 14.13 -3.30 11.01
C GLY A 107 15.52 -3.64 11.55
N SER A 108 16.59 -3.06 11.00
CA SER A 108 17.98 -3.28 11.45
C SER A 108 18.44 -2.23 12.48
N THR A 109 17.74 -1.10 12.57
CA THR A 109 18.06 0.01 13.49
C THR A 109 17.36 -0.13 14.86
N GLU A 110 16.37 -1.02 14.95
CA GLU A 110 15.62 -1.33 16.19
C GLU A 110 16.20 -2.52 16.98
N LEU A 111 17.44 -2.94 16.69
CA LEU A 111 18.24 -3.94 17.42
C LEU A 111 19.52 -3.31 18.00
#